data_AF-A0A7L0JHW0-F1
#
_entry.id   AF-A0A7L0JHW0-F1
#
_cell.length_a   1.000
_cell.length_b   1.000
_cell.length_c   1.000
_cell.angle_alpha   90.00
_cell.angle_beta   90.00
_cell.angle_gamma   90.00
#
_symmetry.space_group_name_H-M   'P 1'
#
loop_
_entity.id
_entity.type
_entity.pdbx_description
1 polymer ?
#
loop_
_entity_poly.entity_id
_entity_poly.type
_entity_poly.pdbx_seq_one_letter_code
_entity_poly.pdbx_strand_id
1 'polypeptide(L)'
;GSAAETPLSPSTFIDSILQDSDPGGAAAPPDGPAQPPAPEKCLSVACLDKNELNDHLDTIDSNLDNLQTMLTTHGFSMDSALLDV
;
A
#
# COMPACT_ATOMS: atom_id res chain seq x y z
N GLY A 1 14.58 -29.41 -1.31
CA GLY A 1 13.25 -30.01 -1.49
C GLY A 1 12.45 -29.06 -2.34
N SER A 2 12.12 -29.47 -3.56
CA SER A 2 11.34 -28.68 -4.51
C SER A 2 9.89 -28.57 -4.03
N ALA A 3 9.41 -27.35 -3.80
CA ALA A 3 7.99 -27.04 -3.96
C ALA A 3 7.88 -26.38 -5.35
N ALA A 4 7.45 -27.16 -6.34
CA ALA A 4 7.08 -26.61 -7.63
C ALA A 4 5.93 -25.62 -7.42
N GLU A 5 6.10 -24.41 -7.93
CA GLU A 5 5.17 -23.28 -7.80
C GLU A 5 3.87 -23.60 -8.55
N THR A 6 2.98 -24.33 -7.86
CA THR A 6 1.61 -24.48 -8.28
C THR A 6 0.96 -23.11 -8.05
N PRO A 7 0.32 -22.49 -9.06
CA PRO A 7 -0.32 -21.19 -8.85
C PRO A 7 -1.30 -21.34 -7.70
N LEU A 8 -1.06 -20.60 -6.62
CA LEU A 8 -1.90 -20.63 -5.43
C LEU A 8 -3.34 -20.36 -5.89
N SER A 9 -4.30 -21.16 -5.39
CA SER A 9 -5.71 -20.89 -5.65
C SER A 9 -6.03 -19.44 -5.27
N PRO A 10 -6.93 -18.73 -5.97
CA PRO A 10 -7.25 -17.34 -5.64
C PRO A 10 -7.56 -17.12 -4.15
N SER A 11 -8.19 -18.09 -3.48
CA SER A 11 -8.41 -18.06 -2.03
C SER A 11 -7.11 -18.09 -1.23
N THR A 12 -6.16 -18.96 -1.58
CA THR A 12 -4.86 -19.09 -0.91
C THR A 12 -4.01 -17.82 -1.06
N PHE A 13 -4.11 -17.13 -2.19
CA PHE A 13 -3.45 -15.84 -2.38
C PHE A 13 -4.01 -14.77 -1.44
N ILE A 14 -5.34 -14.72 -1.29
CA ILE A 14 -6.02 -13.76 -0.40
C ILE A 14 -5.65 -14.04 1.07
N ASP A 15 -5.64 -15.30 1.49
CA ASP A 15 -5.21 -15.69 2.83
C ASP A 15 -3.75 -15.28 3.10
N SER A 16 -2.87 -15.42 2.11
CA SER A 16 -1.47 -15.01 2.24
C SER A 16 -1.32 -13.50 2.48
N ILE A 17 -2.13 -12.66 1.81
CA ILE A 17 -2.10 -11.20 1.99
C ILE A 17 -2.65 -10.80 3.37
N LEU A 18 -3.78 -11.40 3.77
CA LEU A 18 -4.38 -11.13 5.08
C LEU A 18 -3.45 -11.56 6.22
N GLN A 19 -2.73 -12.67 6.05
CA GLN A 19 -1.79 -13.18 7.03
C GLN A 19 -0.48 -12.39 7.07
N ASP A 20 0.01 -11.86 5.94
CA ASP A 20 1.15 -10.91 5.90
C ASP A 20 0.80 -9.57 6.57
N SER A 21 -0.49 -9.24 6.62
CA SER A 21 -1.03 -8.07 7.30
C SER A 21 -1.26 -8.30 8.81
N ASP A 22 -1.08 -9.53 9.31
CA ASP A 22 -1.02 -9.81 10.75
C ASP A 22 0.44 -9.65 11.23
N PRO A 23 0.70 -8.77 12.19
CA PRO A 23 2.06 -8.45 12.65
C PRO A 23 2.72 -9.54 13.52
N GLY A 24 2.19 -10.77 13.54
CA GLY A 24 2.73 -11.95 14.20
C GLY A 24 3.86 -12.65 13.42
N GLY A 25 4.89 -11.92 13.01
CA GLY A 25 6.05 -12.43 12.27
C GLY A 25 7.37 -12.48 13.08
N ALA A 26 7.34 -12.32 14.40
CA ALA A 26 8.51 -12.50 15.25
C ALA A 26 8.37 -13.82 16.02
N ALA A 27 9.28 -14.75 15.76
CA ALA A 27 9.42 -15.99 16.50
C ALA A 27 9.35 -15.71 18.02
N ALA A 28 8.33 -16.28 18.68
CA ALA A 28 8.17 -16.16 20.12
C ALA A 28 9.39 -16.79 20.84
N PRO A 29 10.02 -16.10 21.80
CA PRO A 29 10.60 -16.80 22.94
C PRO A 29 9.44 -17.39 23.78
N PRO A 30 9.60 -18.57 24.40
CA PRO A 30 8.61 -19.04 25.35
C PRO A 30 8.60 -18.11 26.56
N ASP A 31 7.42 -17.83 27.09
CA ASP A 31 7.12 -17.02 28.29
C ASP A 31 7.20 -15.48 28.16
N GLY A 32 6.07 -14.87 27.77
CA GLY A 32 5.75 -13.46 28.04
C GLY A 32 4.43 -13.03 27.36
N PRO A 33 3.58 -12.20 28.00
CA PRO A 33 2.31 -11.80 27.39
C PRO A 33 2.59 -10.98 26.12
N ALA A 34 2.09 -11.48 24.99
CA ALA A 34 2.23 -10.88 23.67
C ALA A 34 1.69 -9.43 23.67
N GLN A 35 2.57 -8.46 23.42
CA GLN A 35 2.18 -7.06 23.24
C GLN A 35 1.61 -6.87 21.83
N PRO A 36 0.38 -6.35 21.67
CA PRO A 36 -0.13 -5.98 20.37
C PRO A 36 0.77 -4.90 19.73
N PRO A 37 1.04 -4.98 18.43
CA PRO A 37 1.71 -3.91 17.69
C PRO A 37 0.88 -2.65 17.76
N ALA A 38 1.56 -1.53 17.92
CA ALA A 38 0.91 -0.25 18.14
C ALA A 38 0.04 0.12 16.92
N PRO A 39 -1.23 0.51 17.12
CA PRO A 39 -2.08 0.96 16.02
C PRO A 39 -1.44 2.18 15.37
N GLU A 40 -1.31 2.15 14.04
CA GLU A 40 -0.83 3.29 13.27
C GLU A 40 -1.74 4.49 13.56
N LYS A 41 -1.16 5.53 14.16
CA LYS A 41 -1.90 6.68 14.63
C LYS A 41 -2.17 7.53 13.40
N CYS A 42 -3.37 7.47 12.83
CA CYS A 42 -3.78 8.40 11.79
C CYS A 42 -3.55 9.83 12.31
N LEU A 43 -2.50 10.50 11.81
CA LEU A 43 -2.19 11.86 12.20
C LEU A 43 -3.27 12.75 11.57
N SER A 44 -4.10 13.36 12.42
CA SER A 44 -5.10 14.30 11.96
C SER A 44 -4.41 15.47 11.26
N VAL A 45 -4.98 15.93 10.15
CA VAL A 45 -4.47 17.08 9.40
C VAL A 45 -4.37 18.35 10.26
N ALA A 46 -5.15 18.42 11.34
CA ALA A 46 -5.14 19.51 12.31
C ALA A 46 -3.85 19.57 13.18
N CYS A 47 -3.02 18.53 13.18
CA CYS A 47 -1.81 18.44 13.99
C CYS A 47 -0.50 18.48 13.18
N LEU A 48 -0.58 18.61 11.86
CA LEU A 48 0.59 18.64 10.96
C LEU A 48 1.14 20.08 10.86
N ASP A 49 2.46 20.22 10.80
CA ASP A 49 3.08 21.51 10.51
C ASP A 49 2.86 21.90 9.04
N LYS A 50 2.81 23.21 8.76
CA LYS A 50 2.63 23.74 7.41
C LYS A 50 3.69 23.19 6.44
N ASN A 51 4.95 23.11 6.85
CA ASN A 51 6.03 22.63 5.99
C ASN A 51 5.91 21.14 5.70
N GLU A 52 5.56 20.33 6.70
CA GLU A 52 5.37 18.88 6.54
C GLU A 52 4.19 18.58 5.59
N LEU A 53 3.12 19.37 5.69
CA LEU A 53 2.00 19.26 4.76
C LEU A 53 2.39 19.67 3.32
N ASN A 54 3.20 20.72 3.15
CA ASN A 54 3.63 21.15 1.81
C ASN A 54 4.54 20.10 1.16
N ASP A 55 5.54 19.58 1.88
CA ASP A 55 6.42 18.52 1.39
C ASP A 55 5.65 17.27 0.97
N HIS A 56 4.61 16.91 1.73
CA HIS A 56 3.73 15.80 1.38
C HIS A 56 2.92 16.08 0.10
N LEU A 57 2.42 17.31 -0.08
CA LEU A 57 1.73 17.70 -1.32
C LEU A 57 2.66 17.69 -2.54
N ASP A 58 3.88 18.22 -2.41
CA ASP A 58 4.89 18.17 -3.48
C ASP A 58 5.25 16.72 -3.86
N THR A 59 5.32 15.84 -2.87
CA THR A 59 5.52 14.40 -3.08
C THR A 59 4.35 13.76 -3.81
N ILE A 60 3.10 14.10 -3.43
CA ILE A 60 1.89 13.60 -4.09
C ILE A 60 1.86 14.07 -5.55
N ASP A 61 2.09 15.35 -5.81
CA ASP A 61 2.09 15.91 -7.17
C ASP A 61 3.12 15.22 -8.05
N SER A 62 4.34 15.03 -7.53
CA SER A 62 5.39 14.29 -8.23
C SER A 62 4.97 12.85 -8.55
N ASN A 63 4.32 12.17 -7.60
CA ASN A 63 3.85 10.80 -7.82
C ASN A 63 2.72 10.72 -8.85
N LEU A 64 1.82 11.71 -8.88
CA LEU A 64 0.75 11.80 -9.87
C LEU A 64 1.28 12.04 -11.29
N ASP A 65 2.28 12.92 -11.44
CA ASP A 65 2.96 13.16 -12.72
C ASP A 65 3.66 11.90 -13.24
N ASN A 66 4.37 11.18 -12.35
CA ASN A 66 4.98 9.90 -12.67
C ASN A 66 3.95 8.86 -13.12
N LEU A 67 2.82 8.77 -12.41
CA LEU A 67 1.74 7.86 -12.75
C LEU A 67 1.11 8.21 -14.09
N GLN A 68 0.87 9.49 -14.35
CA GLN A 68 0.36 9.98 -15.63
C GLN A 68 1.30 9.61 -16.78
N THR A 69 2.61 9.77 -16.59
CA THR A 69 3.64 9.38 -17.56
C THR A 69 3.59 7.89 -17.88
N MET A 70 3.42 7.04 -16.86
CA MET A 70 3.30 5.59 -17.05
C MET A 70 2.02 5.20 -17.81
N LEU A 71 0.89 5.78 -17.45
CA LEU A 71 -0.40 5.51 -18.11
C LEU A 71 -0.38 5.96 -19.57
N THR A 72 0.16 7.16 -19.82
CA THR A 72 0.32 7.72 -21.17
C THR A 72 1.26 6.85 -22.02
N THR A 73 2.36 6.37 -21.44
CA THR A 73 3.28 5.41 -22.09
C THR A 73 2.58 4.15 -22.57
N HIS A 74 1.64 3.63 -21.78
CA HIS A 74 0.88 2.44 -22.12
C HIS A 74 -0.34 2.70 -23.04
N GLY A 75 -0.51 3.94 -23.53
CA GLY A 75 -1.63 4.32 -24.39
C GLY A 75 -2.96 4.45 -23.65
N PHE A 76 -2.94 4.46 -22.32
CA PHE A 76 -4.09 4.80 -21.49
C PHE A 76 -4.09 6.30 -21.25
N SER A 77 -4.88 7.02 -22.04
CA SER A 77 -5.11 8.46 -21.87
C SER A 77 -6.47 8.67 -21.20
N MET A 78 -6.47 9.43 -20.10
CA MET A 78 -7.66 9.76 -19.32
C MET A 78 -8.63 10.67 -20.10
N ASP A 79 -8.17 11.24 -21.21
CA ASP A 79 -8.94 12.07 -22.14
C ASP A 79 -10.06 11.28 -22.86
N SER A 80 -10.06 9.95 -22.73
CA SER A 80 -11.12 9.08 -23.26
C SER A 80 -12.52 9.35 -22.64
N ALA A 81 -12.59 10.07 -21.51
CA ALA A 81 -13.86 10.43 -20.87
C ALA A 81 -14.50 11.74 -21.38
N LEU A 82 -13.87 12.46 -22.32
CA LEU A 82 -14.30 13.81 -22.74
C LEU A 82 -15.13 13.86 -24.05
N LEU A 83 -15.36 12.74 -24.73
CA LEU A 83 -16.11 12.72 -26.01
C LEU A 83 -17.19 11.63 -26.03
N ASP A 84 -18.26 11.86 -25.28
CA ASP A 84 -19.61 11.37 -25.60
C ASP A 84 -20.64 12.43 -25.16
N VAL A 85 -20.72 13.53 -25.93
CA VAL A 85 -21.84 14.50 -25.94
C VAL A 85 -22.05 15.03 -27.35
#